data_AF-A0A7W7C8C1-F1
#
_entry.id   AF-A0A7W7C8C1-F1
#
_cell.length_a   1.000
_cell.length_b   1.000
_cell.length_c   1.000
_cell.angle_alpha   90.00
_cell.angle_beta   90.00
_cell.angle_gamma   90.00
#
_symmetry.space_group_name_H-M   'P 1'
#
loop_
_entity.id
_entity.type
_entity.pdbx_description
1 polymer ?
#
loop_
_entity_poly.entity_id
_entity_poly.type
_entity_poly.pdbx_seq_one_letter_code
_entity_poly.pdbx_strand_id
1 'polypeptide(L)'
;MNVDDELRRLFSDDRLELRPLPDAEHAVLTGVKRRQRRRRVAIAATGALSALAIVAGTVAVLQPEMRNTVQPADSSTLTFPSTTGPTEQSSTSAESQGGTASTSNRGGVGSGQGTPPSSSSKPPTSTTTPKTFGTAQIGPTGYGALRLGMTKEQAEATGLIKPNAKAESDSGCLGYDYAGKAKPAGFYTVVISKTKGVVRIHGRGDERTPEGIGVGAPVSDFDKVYTDSGTTHGAVGERVVAAPGNAAANYWFIMRNNAVSEIRLELKEQDCYK
;
A
#
# COMPACT_ATOMS: atom_id res chain seq x y z
N MET A 1 29.81 42.01 16.26
CA MET A 1 28.55 42.34 15.56
C MET A 1 27.60 41.17 15.75
N ASN A 2 26.30 41.43 15.83
CA ASN A 2 25.30 40.39 16.07
C ASN A 2 24.63 40.02 14.74
N VAL A 3 24.56 38.73 14.43
CA VAL A 3 24.07 38.20 13.15
C VAL A 3 22.58 38.48 12.99
N ASP A 4 21.80 38.43 14.08
CA ASP A 4 20.36 38.72 14.06
C ASP A 4 20.04 40.17 13.62
N ASP A 5 20.90 41.13 13.97
CA ASP A 5 20.72 42.54 13.59
C ASP A 5 21.10 42.79 12.12
N GLU A 6 22.11 42.07 11.62
CA GLU A 6 22.51 42.11 10.21
C GLU A 6 21.46 41.44 9.31
N LEU A 7 20.88 40.32 9.75
CA LEU A 7 19.76 39.67 9.07
C LEU A 7 18.50 40.56 9.08
N ARG A 8 18.12 41.16 10.21
CA ARG A 8 17.01 42.12 10.25
C ARG A 8 17.22 43.29 9.28
N ARG A 9 18.44 43.82 9.20
CA ARG A 9 18.79 44.88 8.26
C ARG A 9 18.67 44.43 6.80
N LEU A 10 19.11 43.22 6.46
CA LEU A 10 19.02 42.66 5.10
C LEU A 10 17.57 42.39 4.67
N PHE A 11 16.73 41.86 5.56
CA PHE A 11 15.31 41.59 5.27
C PHE A 11 14.41 42.83 5.37
N SER A 12 14.93 43.99 5.78
CA SER A 12 14.21 45.27 5.77
C SER A 12 14.51 46.11 4.52
N ASP A 13 15.16 45.54 3.50
CA ASP A 13 15.35 46.20 2.21
C ASP A 13 14.06 46.07 1.38
N ASP A 14 13.40 47.20 1.09
CA ASP A 14 12.17 47.28 0.28
C ASP A 14 12.32 46.58 -1.10
N ARG A 15 13.55 46.39 -1.59
CA ARG A 15 13.85 45.65 -2.82
C ARG A 15 13.58 44.15 -2.75
N LEU A 16 13.39 43.60 -1.54
CA LEU A 16 12.99 42.22 -1.29
C LEU A 16 11.47 42.05 -1.09
N GLU A 17 10.68 43.13 -1.13
CA GLU A 17 9.21 43.02 -1.23
C GLU A 17 8.79 42.46 -2.60
N LEU A 18 8.84 41.14 -2.75
CA LEU A 18 8.24 40.43 -3.87
C LEU A 18 6.70 40.47 -3.74
N ARG A 19 6.11 41.63 -4.03
CA ARG A 19 4.66 41.77 -4.15
C ARG A 19 4.15 40.83 -5.24
N PRO A 20 3.25 39.87 -4.92
CA PRO A 20 2.64 39.05 -5.95
C PRO A 20 1.93 39.96 -6.96
N LEU A 21 2.10 39.69 -8.26
CA LEU A 21 1.24 40.33 -9.26
C LEU A 21 -0.23 40.05 -8.90
N PRO A 22 -1.14 41.02 -9.02
CA PRO A 22 -2.54 40.85 -8.60
C PRO A 22 -3.29 39.75 -9.36
N ASP A 23 -2.74 39.25 -10.47
CA ASP A 23 -3.29 38.16 -11.29
C ASP A 23 -2.50 36.83 -11.14
N ALA A 24 -1.49 36.78 -10.26
CA ALA A 24 -0.62 35.62 -10.08
C ALA A 24 -1.40 34.38 -9.58
N GLU A 25 -2.35 34.56 -8.67
CA GLU A 25 -3.23 33.48 -8.20
C GLU A 25 -4.06 32.90 -9.36
N HIS A 26 -4.65 33.78 -10.17
CA HIS A 26 -5.50 33.35 -11.29
C HIS A 26 -4.69 32.67 -12.41
N ALA A 27 -3.46 33.14 -12.67
CA ALA A 27 -2.50 32.48 -13.55
C ALA A 27 -2.11 31.07 -13.06
N VAL A 28 -1.81 30.92 -11.76
CA VAL A 28 -1.50 29.62 -11.14
C VAL A 28 -2.69 28.67 -11.22
N LEU A 29 -3.89 29.11 -10.83
CA LEU A 29 -5.12 28.32 -10.90
C LEU A 29 -5.46 27.90 -12.34
N THR A 30 -5.22 28.77 -13.32
CA THR A 30 -5.41 28.46 -14.74
C THR A 30 -4.40 27.41 -15.24
N GLY A 31 -3.13 27.51 -14.81
CA GLY A 31 -2.10 26.51 -15.06
C GLY A 31 -2.46 25.13 -14.49
N VAL A 32 -2.95 25.09 -13.24
CA VAL A 32 -3.42 23.86 -12.57
C VAL A 32 -4.60 23.23 -13.33
N LYS A 33 -5.62 24.01 -13.70
CA LYS A 33 -6.78 23.55 -14.49
C LYS A 33 -6.34 22.96 -15.84
N ARG A 34 -5.40 23.59 -16.55
CA ARG A 34 -4.84 23.08 -17.83
C ARG A 34 -4.12 21.74 -17.66
N ARG A 35 -3.36 21.56 -16.58
CA ARG A 35 -2.65 20.30 -16.25
C ARG A 35 -3.64 19.17 -15.91
N GLN A 36 -4.70 19.46 -15.14
CA GLN A 36 -5.74 18.49 -14.83
C GLN A 36 -6.52 18.04 -16.09
N ARG A 37 -6.85 18.96 -17.00
CA ARG A 37 -7.55 18.61 -18.26
C ARG A 37 -6.70 17.68 -19.14
N ARG A 38 -5.39 17.92 -19.27
CA ARG A 38 -4.47 17.01 -19.99
C ARG A 38 -4.40 15.61 -19.36
N ARG A 39 -4.40 15.51 -18.02
CA ARG A 39 -4.44 14.21 -17.32
C ARG A 39 -5.71 13.40 -17.59
N ARG A 40 -6.87 14.05 -17.76
CA ARG A 40 -8.14 13.35 -18.07
C ARG A 40 -8.17 12.81 -19.51
N VAL A 41 -7.56 13.51 -20.47
CA VAL A 41 -7.51 13.05 -21.88
C VAL A 41 -6.58 11.84 -22.06
N ALA A 42 -5.48 11.77 -21.31
CA ALA A 42 -4.51 10.66 -21.39
C ALA A 42 -5.03 9.28 -20.92
N ILE A 43 -6.23 9.21 -20.34
CA ILE A 43 -6.85 7.96 -19.84
C ILE A 43 -7.90 7.40 -20.83
N ALA A 44 -8.31 8.18 -21.84
CA ALA A 44 -9.37 7.81 -22.77
C ALA A 44 -8.90 7.07 -24.05
N ALA A 45 -7.60 6.77 -24.18
CA ALA A 45 -7.01 6.34 -25.45
C ALA A 45 -6.79 4.81 -25.60
N THR A 46 -7.23 3.99 -24.64
CA THR A 46 -6.82 2.56 -24.58
C THR A 46 -7.93 1.58 -24.18
N GLY A 47 -9.20 1.85 -24.52
CA GLY A 47 -10.32 1.03 -24.00
C GLY A 47 -11.65 1.10 -24.73
N ALA A 48 -11.69 1.17 -26.07
CA ALA A 48 -12.95 1.21 -26.83
C ALA A 48 -12.88 0.55 -28.22
N LEU A 49 -12.54 -0.75 -28.30
CA LEU A 49 -12.78 -1.58 -29.49
C LEU A 49 -13.14 -3.03 -29.08
N SER A 50 -14.44 -3.34 -29.06
CA SER A 50 -15.00 -4.70 -29.01
C SER A 50 -16.52 -4.66 -29.23
N ALA A 51 -16.96 -4.36 -30.46
CA ALA A 51 -18.37 -4.51 -30.86
C ALA A 51 -18.50 -4.85 -32.36
N LEU A 52 -18.70 -6.13 -32.64
CA LEU A 52 -19.43 -6.73 -33.77
C LEU A 52 -19.22 -6.17 -35.20
N ALA A 53 -18.53 -6.95 -36.04
CA ALA A 53 -18.86 -7.08 -37.47
C ALA A 53 -18.46 -8.47 -38.00
N ILE A 54 -19.44 -9.34 -38.25
CA ILE A 54 -19.28 -10.58 -39.05
C ILE A 54 -20.04 -10.36 -40.36
N VAL A 55 -19.32 -10.15 -41.48
CA VAL A 55 -19.79 -10.47 -42.84
C VAL A 55 -18.58 -10.87 -43.70
N ALA A 56 -18.77 -11.90 -44.53
CA ALA A 56 -17.81 -12.56 -45.39
C ALA A 56 -17.20 -11.71 -46.54
N GLY A 57 -16.14 -12.24 -47.18
CA GLY A 57 -15.78 -11.87 -48.55
C GLY A 57 -14.30 -12.02 -48.94
N THR A 58 -13.90 -13.18 -49.45
CA THR A 58 -12.58 -13.38 -50.09
C THR A 58 -12.63 -13.07 -51.59
N VAL A 59 -11.80 -12.13 -52.08
CA VAL A 59 -11.38 -12.04 -53.49
C VAL A 59 -9.90 -11.62 -53.52
N ALA A 60 -9.14 -12.15 -54.47
CA ALA A 60 -7.68 -12.00 -54.54
C ALA A 60 -7.21 -11.36 -55.87
N VAL A 61 -5.93 -10.97 -55.88
CA VAL A 61 -5.08 -10.64 -57.04
C VAL A 61 -5.44 -9.38 -57.85
N LEU A 62 -4.53 -8.40 -57.85
CA LEU A 62 -3.79 -7.91 -59.03
C LEU A 62 -2.83 -6.76 -58.65
N GLN A 63 -1.54 -6.93 -58.95
CA GLN A 63 -0.62 -5.79 -59.18
C GLN A 63 -0.74 -5.33 -60.65
N PRO A 64 -0.22 -4.14 -61.01
CA PRO A 64 1.16 -4.11 -61.52
C PRO A 64 2.00 -2.86 -61.13
N GLU A 65 3.32 -3.06 -61.18
CA GLU A 65 4.41 -2.22 -61.76
C GLU A 65 4.18 -0.72 -62.12
N MET A 66 5.19 0.16 -62.19
CA MET A 66 6.63 0.16 -61.89
C MET A 66 7.10 1.63 -61.84
N ARG A 67 8.17 1.95 -61.09
CA ARG A 67 9.23 2.87 -61.60
C ARG A 67 10.52 2.80 -60.77
N ASN A 68 11.57 2.30 -61.40
CA ASN A 68 12.94 2.28 -60.87
C ASN A 68 13.55 3.69 -60.79
N THR A 69 14.32 3.96 -59.73
CA THR A 69 15.45 4.90 -59.77
C THR A 69 16.60 4.41 -58.87
N VAL A 70 17.59 3.76 -59.51
CA VAL A 70 19.06 3.88 -59.27
C VAL A 70 19.67 3.57 -57.88
N GLN A 71 20.52 2.53 -57.87
CA GLN A 71 21.55 2.08 -56.89
C GLN A 71 22.82 2.99 -56.93
N PRO A 72 23.96 2.77 -56.20
CA PRO A 72 24.31 1.70 -55.22
C PRO A 72 25.09 2.14 -53.94
N ALA A 73 25.46 1.14 -53.11
CA ALA A 73 26.62 1.02 -52.19
C ALA A 73 26.82 2.11 -51.10
N ASP A 74 27.02 1.77 -49.82
CA ASP A 74 28.19 1.00 -49.35
C ASP A 74 27.91 0.02 -48.18
N SER A 75 28.83 -0.95 -48.03
CA SER A 75 28.75 -2.04 -47.05
C SER A 75 29.53 -1.73 -45.76
N SER A 76 29.00 -2.16 -44.61
CA SER A 76 29.83 -2.54 -43.44
C SER A 76 29.06 -3.45 -42.48
N THR A 77 29.17 -4.76 -42.71
CA THR A 77 28.81 -5.79 -41.75
C THR A 77 29.93 -5.92 -40.72
N LEU A 78 29.61 -5.89 -39.42
CA LEU A 78 30.52 -6.36 -38.37
C LEU A 78 29.90 -7.54 -37.62
N THR A 79 30.47 -8.71 -37.87
CA THR A 79 30.18 -9.97 -37.20
C THR A 79 31.04 -10.11 -35.94
N PHE A 80 30.46 -10.53 -34.82
CA PHE A 80 31.21 -11.02 -33.66
C PHE A 80 30.90 -12.51 -33.42
N PRO A 81 31.91 -13.40 -33.45
CA PRO A 81 31.77 -14.77 -32.97
C PRO A 81 32.11 -14.87 -31.47
N SER A 82 31.42 -15.75 -30.75
CA SER A 82 31.80 -16.16 -29.38
C SER A 82 31.63 -17.67 -29.19
N THR A 83 32.66 -18.38 -29.64
CA THR A 83 33.32 -19.54 -29.01
C THR A 83 32.51 -20.43 -28.05
N THR A 84 32.37 -21.70 -28.45
CA THR A 84 32.10 -22.86 -27.59
C THR A 84 33.38 -23.35 -26.89
N GLY A 85 33.27 -23.89 -25.67
CA GLY A 85 34.36 -24.62 -25.00
C GLY A 85 33.96 -25.15 -23.61
N PRO A 86 34.34 -26.37 -23.16
CA PRO A 86 33.51 -27.14 -22.21
C PRO A 86 34.25 -27.74 -20.98
N THR A 87 33.52 -28.60 -20.23
CA THR A 87 34.01 -29.55 -19.17
C THR A 87 34.41 -28.90 -17.84
N GLU A 88 34.32 -29.50 -16.64
CA GLU A 88 34.21 -30.92 -16.19
C GLU A 88 33.55 -30.99 -14.77
N GLN A 89 32.46 -31.72 -14.56
CA GLN A 89 32.28 -33.00 -13.81
C GLN A 89 32.26 -33.03 -12.25
N SER A 90 31.30 -33.83 -11.72
CA SER A 90 31.33 -34.69 -10.49
C SER A 90 31.57 -34.04 -9.11
N SER A 91 30.99 -34.48 -7.97
CA SER A 91 30.53 -35.81 -7.50
C SER A 91 29.46 -35.64 -6.38
N THR A 92 28.49 -36.54 -6.11
CA THR A 92 28.57 -37.84 -5.37
C THR A 92 29.02 -37.70 -3.90
N SER A 93 28.33 -38.12 -2.82
CA SER A 93 26.95 -38.65 -2.57
C SER A 93 26.68 -38.74 -1.03
N ALA A 94 25.56 -39.37 -0.60
CA ALA A 94 25.30 -40.05 0.70
C ALA A 94 24.47 -39.36 1.82
N GLU A 95 23.18 -39.70 1.81
CA GLU A 95 22.40 -40.31 2.91
C GLU A 95 23.09 -40.62 4.26
N SER A 96 22.38 -40.31 5.37
CA SER A 96 22.51 -41.04 6.65
C SER A 96 21.18 -41.07 7.40
N GLN A 97 20.70 -42.29 7.68
CA GLN A 97 19.57 -42.57 8.56
C GLN A 97 20.10 -43.02 9.94
N GLY A 98 19.31 -42.86 11.00
CA GLY A 98 19.26 -43.86 12.08
C GLY A 98 19.47 -43.38 13.52
N GLY A 99 18.57 -43.85 14.40
CA GLY A 99 18.77 -43.96 15.85
C GLY A 99 18.45 -42.70 16.68
N THR A 100 17.81 -42.80 17.86
CA THR A 100 17.27 -43.97 18.57
C THR A 100 16.14 -43.53 19.52
N ALA A 101 15.13 -44.38 19.73
CA ALA A 101 14.04 -44.14 20.68
C ALA A 101 14.36 -44.66 22.10
N SER A 102 13.43 -44.42 23.04
CA SER A 102 13.48 -44.75 24.50
C SER A 102 14.14 -43.63 25.33
N THR A 103 13.56 -43.16 26.44
CA THR A 103 13.06 -43.98 27.55
C THR A 103 11.75 -43.48 28.16
N SER A 104 10.73 -44.35 28.00
CA SER A 104 9.69 -44.67 28.97
C SER A 104 9.99 -44.28 30.42
N ASN A 105 9.13 -43.47 31.06
CA ASN A 105 9.04 -43.48 32.52
C ASN A 105 7.60 -43.78 32.97
N ARG A 106 7.50 -44.68 33.94
CA ARG A 106 6.30 -45.44 34.30
C ARG A 106 6.05 -45.25 35.79
N GLY A 107 4.82 -44.96 36.18
CA GLY A 107 4.40 -44.98 37.59
C GLY A 107 3.80 -43.66 38.06
N GLY A 108 2.48 -43.68 38.25
CA GLY A 108 1.68 -42.55 38.73
C GLY A 108 0.28 -43.01 39.12
N VAL A 109 0.21 -44.08 39.93
CA VAL A 109 -1.06 -44.60 40.43
C VAL A 109 -1.65 -43.57 41.40
N GLY A 110 -2.81 -43.02 41.06
CA GLY A 110 -3.52 -42.03 41.85
C GLY A 110 -5.03 -42.21 41.72
N SER A 111 -5.57 -43.21 42.43
CA SER A 111 -7.02 -43.38 42.54
C SER A 111 -7.60 -42.25 43.39
N GLY A 112 -8.41 -41.39 42.79
CA GLY A 112 -8.94 -40.17 43.41
C GLY A 112 -10.39 -39.94 42.99
N GLN A 113 -11.30 -40.70 43.58
CA GLN A 113 -12.73 -40.62 43.32
C GLN A 113 -13.31 -39.35 43.97
N GLY A 114 -13.57 -38.31 43.16
CA GLY A 114 -14.10 -37.02 43.63
C GLY A 114 -15.02 -36.39 42.59
N THR A 115 -16.32 -36.54 42.79
CA THR A 115 -17.38 -36.03 41.90
C THR A 115 -17.55 -34.51 42.06
N PRO A 116 -17.40 -33.68 41.00
CA PRO A 116 -17.88 -32.31 40.99
C PRO A 116 -19.30 -32.23 40.41
N PRO A 117 -20.19 -31.36 40.90
CA PRO A 117 -21.50 -31.15 40.30
C PRO A 117 -21.40 -30.41 38.96
N SER A 118 -22.14 -30.88 37.95
CA SER A 118 -22.22 -30.24 36.63
C SER A 118 -22.96 -28.90 36.66
N SER A 119 -22.26 -27.82 36.99
CA SER A 119 -22.72 -26.44 36.74
C SER A 119 -22.58 -26.11 35.24
N SER A 120 -23.69 -26.24 34.50
CA SER A 120 -23.75 -25.95 33.07
C SER A 120 -23.60 -24.44 32.78
N SER A 121 -22.38 -23.97 32.57
CA SER A 121 -22.08 -22.61 32.12
C SER A 121 -22.25 -22.51 30.60
N LYS A 122 -23.45 -22.08 30.18
CA LYS A 122 -23.76 -21.73 28.79
C LYS A 122 -22.79 -20.64 28.31
N PRO A 123 -22.03 -20.83 27.21
CA PRO A 123 -21.17 -19.78 26.67
C PRO A 123 -21.99 -18.53 26.32
N PRO A 124 -21.53 -17.31 26.65
CA PRO A 124 -22.22 -16.10 26.22
C PRO A 124 -22.22 -16.05 24.70
N THR A 125 -23.41 -16.07 24.10
CA THR A 125 -23.57 -16.03 22.66
C THR A 125 -23.35 -14.59 22.19
N SER A 126 -22.15 -14.30 21.67
CA SER A 126 -21.82 -13.02 21.03
C SER A 126 -22.53 -12.89 19.68
N THR A 127 -23.86 -12.74 19.70
CA THR A 127 -24.68 -12.46 18.52
C THR A 127 -24.54 -11.00 18.11
N THR A 128 -23.46 -10.69 17.41
CA THR A 128 -23.38 -9.49 16.57
C THR A 128 -22.88 -9.94 15.20
N THR A 129 -23.79 -10.36 14.32
CA THR A 129 -23.47 -10.68 12.93
C THR A 129 -23.35 -9.39 12.13
N PRO A 130 -22.16 -8.95 11.67
CA PRO A 130 -22.05 -7.75 10.86
C PRO A 130 -22.57 -8.07 9.45
N LYS A 131 -23.51 -7.25 9.00
CA LYS A 131 -24.05 -7.24 7.64
C LYS A 131 -22.90 -7.19 6.62
N THR A 132 -22.86 -8.12 5.67
CA THR A 132 -21.75 -8.26 4.71
C THR A 132 -21.60 -7.00 3.83
N PHE A 133 -20.55 -6.21 4.07
CA PHE A 133 -20.24 -4.97 3.33
C PHE A 133 -18.88 -5.06 2.62
N GLY A 134 -18.88 -5.58 1.38
CA GLY A 134 -17.67 -5.67 0.55
C GLY A 134 -16.72 -6.79 0.99
N THR A 135 -15.97 -7.36 0.05
CA THR A 135 -15.07 -8.51 0.31
C THR A 135 -13.71 -8.11 0.91
N ALA A 136 -13.44 -6.81 1.03
CA ALA A 136 -12.19 -6.27 1.55
C ALA A 136 -12.45 -5.42 2.82
N GLN A 137 -11.83 -5.82 3.93
CA GLN A 137 -12.02 -5.19 5.24
C GLN A 137 -10.66 -4.77 5.81
N ILE A 138 -10.59 -3.56 6.35
CA ILE A 138 -9.48 -3.12 7.20
C ILE A 138 -9.93 -3.30 8.66
N GLY A 139 -9.62 -4.48 9.20
CA GLY A 139 -9.98 -4.86 10.57
C GLY A 139 -9.03 -4.26 11.61
N PRO A 140 -9.34 -4.40 12.92
CA PRO A 140 -8.60 -3.72 13.99
C PRO A 140 -7.17 -4.25 14.18
N THR A 141 -6.83 -5.38 13.54
CA THR A 141 -5.50 -6.00 13.56
C THR A 141 -4.75 -5.91 12.22
N GLY A 142 -5.41 -5.50 11.12
CA GLY A 142 -4.78 -5.35 9.81
C GLY A 142 -5.72 -5.54 8.61
N TYR A 143 -5.13 -5.83 7.45
CA TYR A 143 -5.82 -5.93 6.16
C TYR A 143 -5.45 -7.23 5.44
N GLY A 144 -6.44 -8.01 4.98
CA GLY A 144 -6.19 -9.27 4.28
C GLY A 144 -5.39 -10.25 5.13
N ALA A 145 -4.18 -10.62 4.70
CA ALA A 145 -3.21 -11.41 5.48
C ALA A 145 -2.20 -10.54 6.26
N LEU A 146 -2.06 -9.25 5.94
CA LEU A 146 -1.14 -8.32 6.59
C LEU A 146 -1.67 -7.92 7.99
N ARG A 147 -0.82 -7.95 9.01
CA ARG A 147 -1.17 -7.59 10.39
C ARG A 147 -0.20 -6.58 10.96
N LEU A 148 -0.67 -5.74 11.88
CA LEU A 148 0.19 -4.93 12.74
C LEU A 148 1.13 -5.85 13.54
N GLY A 149 2.36 -5.39 13.80
CA GLY A 149 3.36 -6.14 14.54
C GLY A 149 4.11 -7.23 13.76
N MET A 150 3.70 -7.56 12.52
CA MET A 150 4.46 -8.49 11.67
C MET A 150 5.88 -7.98 11.42
N THR A 151 6.89 -8.86 11.43
CA THR A 151 8.23 -8.49 10.96
C THR A 151 8.20 -8.14 9.48
N LYS A 152 9.27 -7.50 8.99
CA LYS A 152 9.45 -7.21 7.56
C LYS A 152 9.26 -8.48 6.70
N GLU A 153 9.91 -9.57 7.10
CA GLU A 153 9.95 -10.84 6.38
C GLU A 153 8.56 -11.49 6.37
N GLN A 154 7.85 -11.46 7.50
CA GLN A 154 6.47 -11.95 7.60
C GLN A 154 5.52 -11.14 6.70
N ALA A 155 5.67 -9.81 6.69
CA ALA A 155 4.86 -8.91 5.89
C ALA A 155 5.11 -9.11 4.38
N GLU A 156 6.38 -9.23 3.96
CA GLU A 156 6.77 -9.56 2.59
C GLU A 156 6.27 -10.95 2.17
N ALA A 157 6.34 -11.95 3.05
CA ALA A 157 5.88 -13.32 2.81
C ALA A 157 4.35 -13.42 2.57
N THR A 158 3.56 -12.41 2.95
CA THR A 158 2.13 -12.36 2.56
C THR A 158 1.91 -12.19 1.05
N GLY A 159 2.94 -11.74 0.31
CA GLY A 159 2.83 -11.36 -1.11
C GLY A 159 1.97 -10.10 -1.37
N LEU A 160 1.36 -9.51 -0.33
CA LEU A 160 0.49 -8.34 -0.47
C LEU A 160 1.25 -7.04 -0.68
N ILE A 161 2.52 -6.97 -0.27
CA ILE A 161 3.34 -5.76 -0.30
C ILE A 161 4.65 -5.95 -1.10
N LYS A 162 5.22 -4.83 -1.56
CA LYS A 162 6.55 -4.73 -2.16
C LYS A 162 7.24 -3.44 -1.67
N PRO A 163 8.58 -3.39 -1.58
CA PRO A 163 9.29 -2.17 -1.20
C PRO A 163 8.91 -0.98 -2.10
N ASN A 164 8.71 0.20 -1.52
CA ASN A 164 8.48 1.44 -2.28
C ASN A 164 9.77 1.87 -3.01
N ALA A 165 9.64 2.70 -4.05
CA ALA A 165 10.77 3.22 -4.83
C ALA A 165 11.83 3.98 -3.99
N LYS A 166 11.44 4.61 -2.86
CA LYS A 166 12.37 5.01 -1.79
C LYS A 166 11.92 4.27 -0.52
N ALA A 167 12.37 3.04 -0.33
CA ALA A 167 11.90 2.22 0.78
C ALA A 167 12.31 2.75 2.17
N GLU A 168 13.36 3.55 2.33
CA GLU A 168 13.75 4.05 3.65
C GLU A 168 13.18 5.46 3.93
N SER A 169 12.51 5.63 5.08
CA SER A 169 12.16 6.94 5.64
C SER A 169 13.37 7.57 6.36
N ASP A 170 13.34 8.89 6.53
CA ASP A 170 14.45 9.61 7.17
C ASP A 170 14.57 9.30 8.69
N SER A 171 13.55 8.66 9.27
CA SER A 171 13.53 8.05 10.61
C SER A 171 14.04 6.60 10.67
N GLY A 172 14.46 6.01 9.54
CA GLY A 172 14.99 4.66 9.46
C GLY A 172 13.95 3.52 9.43
N CYS A 173 12.66 3.84 9.30
CA CYS A 173 11.61 2.87 9.05
C CYS A 173 11.45 2.56 7.55
N LEU A 174 10.90 1.39 7.26
CA LEU A 174 10.75 0.89 5.90
C LEU A 174 9.33 1.13 5.36
N GLY A 175 9.25 1.69 4.17
CA GLY A 175 8.04 2.05 3.44
C GLY A 175 7.76 1.10 2.28
N TYR A 176 6.52 0.62 2.23
CA TYR A 176 6.04 -0.41 1.32
C TYR A 176 4.77 0.04 0.61
N ASP A 177 4.56 -0.53 -0.57
CA ASP A 177 3.32 -0.41 -1.34
C ASP A 177 2.62 -1.74 -1.49
N TYR A 178 1.31 -1.72 -1.75
CA TYR A 178 0.62 -2.93 -2.15
C TYR A 178 1.13 -3.42 -3.51
N ALA A 179 1.32 -4.74 -3.63
CA ALA A 179 1.63 -5.39 -4.88
C ALA A 179 0.61 -5.00 -5.97
N GLY A 180 1.11 -4.58 -7.14
CA GLY A 180 0.29 -4.09 -8.25
C GLY A 180 -0.27 -2.66 -8.10
N LYS A 181 0.03 -1.95 -7.01
CA LYS A 181 -0.40 -0.56 -6.77
C LYS A 181 0.73 0.29 -6.17
N ALA A 182 1.85 0.38 -6.88
CA ALA A 182 2.97 1.24 -6.49
C ALA A 182 2.55 2.71 -6.34
N LYS A 183 3.11 3.39 -5.35
CA LYS A 183 2.95 4.82 -5.09
C LYS A 183 4.21 5.58 -5.56
N PRO A 184 4.15 6.92 -5.67
CA PRO A 184 5.37 7.72 -5.83
C PRO A 184 6.35 7.48 -4.67
N ALA A 185 7.64 7.73 -4.91
CA ALA A 185 8.66 7.62 -3.89
C ALA A 185 8.32 8.49 -2.66
N GLY A 186 8.50 7.94 -1.45
CA GLY A 186 8.21 8.64 -0.20
C GLY A 186 6.74 8.58 0.28
N PHE A 187 5.82 8.02 -0.51
CA PHE A 187 4.43 7.80 -0.11
C PHE A 187 4.21 6.33 0.25
N TYR A 188 4.17 6.02 1.55
CA TYR A 188 4.15 4.64 2.02
C TYR A 188 2.76 4.17 2.41
N THR A 189 2.29 3.15 1.70
CA THR A 189 1.02 2.49 1.96
C THR A 189 1.09 1.61 3.22
N VAL A 190 2.24 0.99 3.47
CA VAL A 190 2.54 0.23 4.69
C VAL A 190 3.88 0.73 5.25
N VAL A 191 4.00 0.87 6.57
CA VAL A 191 5.25 1.24 7.23
C VAL A 191 5.64 0.18 8.25
N ILE A 192 6.92 -0.21 8.21
CA ILE A 192 7.51 -1.26 9.03
C ILE A 192 8.66 -0.66 9.84
N SER A 193 8.50 -0.70 11.15
CA SER A 193 9.54 -0.44 12.14
C SER A 193 10.51 -1.61 12.22
N LYS A 194 11.79 -1.31 12.46
CA LYS A 194 12.81 -2.32 12.77
C LYS A 194 12.59 -2.99 14.13
N THR A 195 11.95 -2.31 15.08
CA THR A 195 11.75 -2.80 16.46
C THR A 195 10.33 -3.32 16.72
N LYS A 196 9.33 -2.73 16.06
CA LYS A 196 7.90 -3.03 16.27
C LYS A 196 7.20 -3.70 15.07
N GLY A 197 7.91 -3.99 13.99
CA GLY A 197 7.31 -4.57 12.79
C GLY A 197 6.34 -3.62 12.09
N VAL A 198 5.29 -4.13 11.43
CA VAL A 198 4.28 -3.32 10.73
C VAL A 198 3.57 -2.40 11.73
N VAL A 199 3.82 -1.09 11.62
CA VAL A 199 3.24 -0.06 12.50
C VAL A 199 2.09 0.71 11.86
N ARG A 200 2.01 0.76 10.52
CA ARG A 200 0.93 1.43 9.76
C ARG A 200 0.50 0.62 8.54
N ILE A 201 -0.80 0.59 8.30
CA ILE A 201 -1.45 0.03 7.11
C ILE A 201 -2.49 1.03 6.60
N HIS A 202 -2.31 1.61 5.41
CA HIS A 202 -3.38 2.35 4.70
C HIS A 202 -4.36 1.39 4.03
N GLY A 203 -5.63 1.79 3.95
CA GLY A 203 -6.59 1.20 3.00
C GLY A 203 -6.22 1.51 1.53
N ARG A 204 -6.69 0.66 0.62
CA ARG A 204 -6.60 0.80 -0.85
C ARG A 204 -7.71 1.70 -1.39
N GLY A 205 -8.79 1.89 -0.65
CA GLY A 205 -9.89 2.81 -0.93
C GLY A 205 -11.23 2.12 -1.20
N ASP A 206 -11.25 0.78 -1.30
CA ASP A 206 -12.44 -0.05 -1.46
C ASP A 206 -12.87 -0.75 -0.14
N GLU A 207 -12.06 -0.65 0.92
CA GLU A 207 -12.33 -1.27 2.20
C GLU A 207 -13.29 -0.49 3.12
N ARG A 208 -13.85 -1.24 4.07
CA ARG A 208 -14.53 -0.71 5.26
C ARG A 208 -13.91 -1.27 6.54
N THR A 209 -14.07 -0.55 7.65
CA THR A 209 -13.87 -1.09 8.99
C THR A 209 -14.98 -2.11 9.33
N PRO A 210 -14.86 -2.91 10.40
CA PRO A 210 -15.92 -3.80 10.85
C PRO A 210 -17.23 -3.08 11.20
N GLU A 211 -17.13 -1.81 11.60
CA GLU A 211 -18.27 -0.95 11.91
C GLU A 211 -18.92 -0.35 10.64
N GLY A 212 -18.39 -0.67 9.45
CA GLY A 212 -18.97 -0.33 8.16
C GLY A 212 -18.51 1.00 7.55
N ILE A 213 -17.61 1.74 8.21
CA ILE A 213 -17.08 3.01 7.71
C ILE A 213 -15.98 2.74 6.67
N GLY A 214 -16.12 3.38 5.50
CA GLY A 214 -15.24 3.23 4.35
C GLY A 214 -14.97 4.58 3.68
N VAL A 215 -14.06 4.61 2.71
CA VAL A 215 -13.90 5.79 1.83
C VAL A 215 -15.24 6.09 1.13
N GLY A 216 -15.62 7.36 1.10
CA GLY A 216 -16.91 7.84 0.62
C GLY A 216 -18.05 7.82 1.65
N ALA A 217 -17.87 7.27 2.85
CA ALA A 217 -18.86 7.39 3.92
C ALA A 217 -18.99 8.87 4.36
N PRO A 218 -20.21 9.41 4.55
CA PRO A 218 -20.39 10.79 4.99
C PRO A 218 -19.92 10.95 6.44
N VAL A 219 -19.44 12.15 6.80
CA VAL A 219 -19.00 12.46 8.18
C VAL A 219 -20.11 12.19 9.20
N SER A 220 -21.37 12.43 8.84
CA SER A 220 -22.52 12.15 9.69
C SER A 220 -22.79 10.66 9.95
N ASP A 221 -22.28 9.73 9.14
CA ASP A 221 -22.32 8.30 9.45
C ASP A 221 -21.10 7.87 10.26
N PHE A 222 -19.94 8.50 10.02
CA PHE A 222 -18.75 8.34 10.87
C PHE A 222 -19.05 8.73 12.33
N ASP A 223 -19.64 9.92 12.57
CA ASP A 223 -19.90 10.45 13.91
C ASP A 223 -20.95 9.62 14.69
N LYS A 224 -21.86 8.91 13.99
CA LYS A 224 -22.81 7.95 14.61
C LYS A 224 -22.13 6.66 15.08
N VAL A 225 -21.08 6.25 14.38
CA VAL A 225 -20.36 4.99 14.63
C VAL A 225 -19.26 5.18 15.67
N TYR A 226 -18.50 6.28 15.56
CA TYR A 226 -17.43 6.62 16.48
C TYR A 226 -17.81 7.89 17.25
N THR A 227 -18.70 7.73 18.22
CA THR A 227 -19.24 8.82 19.07
C THR A 227 -18.17 9.50 19.92
N ASP A 228 -17.11 8.77 20.28
CA ASP A 228 -15.91 9.32 20.89
C ASP A 228 -15.10 10.04 19.80
N SER A 229 -15.57 11.25 19.44
CA SER A 229 -15.11 12.01 18.29
C SER A 229 -13.58 12.16 18.31
N GLY A 230 -12.92 11.43 17.41
CA GLY A 230 -11.50 11.14 17.52
C GLY A 230 -10.61 12.38 17.59
N THR A 231 -9.54 12.29 18.38
CA THR A 231 -8.54 13.36 18.52
C THR A 231 -8.10 13.85 17.15
N THR A 232 -8.15 15.16 16.92
CA THR A 232 -7.53 15.75 15.73
C THR A 232 -6.03 15.84 15.99
N HIS A 233 -5.24 15.18 15.13
CA HIS A 233 -3.78 15.20 15.18
C HIS A 233 -3.26 15.70 13.84
N GLY A 234 -2.12 16.41 13.83
CA GLY A 234 -1.30 16.70 12.64
C GLY A 234 -1.95 17.46 11.47
N ALA A 235 -2.91 16.84 10.77
CA ALA A 235 -3.45 17.27 9.49
C ALA A 235 -4.88 17.82 9.56
N VAL A 236 -5.20 18.74 8.65
CA VAL A 236 -6.56 19.28 8.48
C VAL A 236 -7.51 18.16 8.02
N GLY A 237 -8.61 17.99 8.76
CA GLY A 237 -9.60 16.94 8.51
C GLY A 237 -9.27 15.57 9.13
N GLU A 238 -8.17 15.45 9.87
CA GLU A 238 -7.82 14.21 10.58
C GLU A 238 -8.81 13.90 11.72
N ARG A 239 -9.13 12.61 11.88
CA ARG A 239 -9.88 12.04 13.02
C ARG A 239 -9.20 10.73 13.45
N VAL A 240 -8.85 10.62 14.72
CA VAL A 240 -8.15 9.45 15.27
C VAL A 240 -8.99 8.78 16.37
N VAL A 241 -9.48 7.58 16.10
CA VAL A 241 -10.35 6.81 17.02
C VAL A 241 -9.68 5.49 17.39
N ALA A 242 -9.98 4.96 18.57
CA ALA A 242 -9.50 3.63 18.96
C ALA A 242 -10.04 2.56 17.99
N ALA A 243 -9.22 1.57 17.64
CA ALA A 243 -9.69 0.43 16.83
C ALA A 243 -10.49 -0.53 17.72
N PRO A 244 -11.82 -0.72 17.52
CA PRO A 244 -12.61 -1.59 18.40
C PRO A 244 -12.09 -3.03 18.34
N GLY A 245 -11.87 -3.62 19.52
CA GLY A 245 -11.24 -4.95 19.63
C GLY A 245 -9.71 -4.98 19.52
N ASN A 246 -9.01 -3.85 19.34
CA ASN A 246 -7.56 -3.77 19.49
C ASN A 246 -7.12 -2.52 20.28
N ALA A 247 -6.90 -2.71 21.58
CA ALA A 247 -6.46 -1.65 22.48
C ALA A 247 -5.10 -1.03 22.11
N ALA A 248 -4.25 -1.72 21.35
CA ALA A 248 -2.93 -1.25 20.93
C ALA A 248 -2.95 -0.43 19.63
N ALA A 249 -4.11 -0.28 18.97
CA ALA A 249 -4.22 0.38 17.67
C ALA A 249 -5.29 1.49 17.62
N ASN A 250 -5.11 2.39 16.67
CA ASN A 250 -6.07 3.42 16.29
C ASN A 250 -6.41 3.28 14.80
N TYR A 251 -7.65 3.60 14.44
CA TYR A 251 -7.98 4.00 13.09
C TYR A 251 -7.79 5.50 12.92
N TRP A 252 -7.20 5.88 11.78
CA TRP A 252 -6.99 7.25 11.36
C TRP A 252 -7.78 7.50 10.09
N PHE A 253 -8.58 8.57 10.08
CA PHE A 253 -9.43 8.93 8.97
C PHE A 253 -9.12 10.36 8.51
N ILE A 254 -9.07 10.58 7.20
CA ILE A 254 -8.97 11.93 6.63
C ILE A 254 -10.32 12.33 6.04
N MET A 255 -10.96 13.35 6.61
CA MET A 255 -12.22 13.91 6.13
C MET A 255 -11.98 14.99 5.08
N ARG A 256 -12.61 14.87 3.90
CA ARG A 256 -12.60 15.88 2.83
C ARG A 256 -13.99 15.95 2.20
N ASN A 257 -14.44 17.15 1.83
CA ASN A 257 -15.74 17.36 1.16
C ASN A 257 -16.92 16.70 1.89
N ASN A 258 -16.92 16.75 3.23
CA ASN A 258 -17.93 16.13 4.11
C ASN A 258 -18.03 14.58 4.05
N ALA A 259 -16.97 13.90 3.60
CA ALA A 259 -16.86 12.45 3.59
C ALA A 259 -15.46 11.94 3.99
N VAL A 260 -15.37 10.68 4.39
CA VAL A 260 -14.12 9.95 4.57
C VAL A 260 -13.41 9.84 3.21
N SER A 261 -12.17 10.29 3.14
CA SER A 261 -11.34 10.24 1.93
C SER A 261 -10.18 9.23 2.01
N GLU A 262 -9.71 8.95 3.23
CA GLU A 262 -8.64 7.98 3.50
C GLU A 262 -8.90 7.27 4.83
N ILE A 263 -8.43 6.02 4.95
CA ILE A 263 -8.46 5.22 6.18
C ILE A 263 -7.07 4.62 6.38
N ARG A 264 -6.57 4.65 7.61
CA ARG A 264 -5.33 4.00 8.05
C ARG A 264 -5.58 3.26 9.36
N LEU A 265 -4.87 2.17 9.58
CA LEU A 265 -4.77 1.47 10.86
C LEU A 265 -3.31 1.59 11.34
N GLU A 266 -3.11 2.06 12.57
CA GLU A 266 -1.78 2.31 13.13
C GLU A 266 -1.65 1.81 14.56
N LEU A 267 -0.47 1.33 14.95
CA LEU A 267 -0.13 1.10 16.35
C LEU A 267 -0.06 2.44 17.11
N LYS A 268 -0.63 2.48 18.32
CA LYS A 268 -0.59 3.65 19.21
C LYS A 268 0.83 4.03 19.60
N GLU A 269 1.70 3.04 19.77
CA GLU A 269 3.10 3.23 20.09
C GLU A 269 3.98 2.78 18.92
N GLN A 270 4.55 3.71 18.17
CA GLN A 270 5.49 3.44 17.09
C GLN A 270 6.69 4.40 17.15
N ASP A 271 7.79 4.02 16.52
CA ASP A 271 9.10 4.70 16.55
C ASP A 271 9.49 5.35 15.20
N CYS A 272 8.57 5.38 14.23
CA CYS A 272 8.80 5.91 12.88
C CYS A 272 8.52 7.42 12.74
N TYR A 273 7.68 8.00 13.60
CA TYR A 273 7.39 9.44 13.66
C TYR A 273 6.79 9.82 15.02
N LYS A 274 6.83 11.12 15.36
CA LYS A 274 6.26 11.71 16.58
C LYS A 274 5.09 12.61 16.24
#